data_AF-A0A6J0M5A6-F1
#
_entry.id   AF-A0A6J0M5A6-F1
#
_cell.length_a   1.000
_cell.length_b   1.000
_cell.length_c   1.000
_cell.angle_alpha   90.00
_cell.angle_beta   90.00
_cell.angle_gamma   90.00
#
_symmetry.space_group_name_H-M   'P 1'
#
loop_
_entity.id
_entity.type
_entity.pdbx_description
1 polymer ?
#
loop_
_entity_poly.entity_id
_entity_poly.type
_entity_poly.pdbx_seq_one_letter_code
_entity_poly.pdbx_strand_id
1 'polypeptide(L)'
;MSSSSCLLKCARATPGKLYVGVGDPNADHKCWERPEDMDTPRTVYSVSSSNPGSDVAAETASALAAASMVFREVDPQYSTSLLATSKIVMEFAIKNQGNYSDSLSSSVCPFYCSYSGYKDELIISSGRF
;
A
#
# COMPACT_ATOMS: atom_id res chain seq x y z
N MET A 1 11.76 -12.53 -4.50
CA MET A 1 11.52 -11.28 -3.73
C MET A 1 10.32 -11.50 -2.83
N SER A 2 10.43 -11.23 -1.53
CA SER A 2 9.28 -11.36 -0.62
C SER A 2 8.37 -10.14 -0.77
N SER A 3 7.05 -10.32 -0.67
CA SER A 3 6.04 -9.25 -0.81
C SER A 3 6.29 -8.08 0.15
N SER A 4 6.83 -8.33 1.35
CA SER A 4 7.20 -7.29 2.31
C SER A 4 8.33 -6.37 1.84
N SER A 5 9.21 -6.86 0.96
CA SER A 5 10.28 -6.05 0.37
C SER A 5 9.74 -5.05 -0.66
N CYS A 6 8.64 -5.38 -1.33
CA CYS A 6 7.95 -4.47 -2.23
C CYS A 6 7.28 -3.34 -1.44
N LEU A 7 6.54 -3.68 -0.39
CA LEU A 7 5.89 -2.69 0.49
C LEU A 7 6.89 -1.71 1.13
N LEU A 8 8.05 -2.21 1.58
CA LEU A 8 9.14 -1.38 2.08
C LEU A 8 9.65 -0.38 1.03
N LYS A 9 9.82 -0.81 -0.23
CA LYS A 9 10.23 0.08 -1.32
C LYS A 9 9.16 1.13 -1.59
N CYS A 10 7.89 0.71 -1.71
CA CYS A 10 6.77 1.61 -1.96
C CYS A 10 6.54 2.64 -0.85
N ALA A 11 6.79 2.29 0.40
CA ALA A 11 6.63 3.19 1.55
C ALA A 11 7.82 4.15 1.76
N ARG A 12 9.02 3.76 1.34
CA ARG A 12 10.26 4.54 1.60
C ARG A 12 10.77 5.32 0.40
N ALA A 13 10.27 5.07 -0.80
CA ALA A 13 10.76 5.68 -2.03
C ALA A 13 10.64 7.22 -2.01
N THR A 14 9.62 7.78 -1.38
CA THR A 14 9.47 9.25 -1.27
C THR A 14 8.78 9.61 0.06
N PRO A 15 9.39 10.45 0.91
CA PRO A 15 8.77 10.89 2.15
C PRO A 15 7.39 11.51 1.93
N GLY A 16 6.40 11.10 2.73
CA GLY A 16 5.02 11.62 2.64
C GLY A 16 4.20 11.08 1.46
N LYS A 17 4.74 10.11 0.70
CA LYS A 17 4.00 9.38 -0.33
C LYS A 17 4.07 7.88 -0.08
N LEU A 18 2.95 7.20 -0.33
CA LEU A 18 2.89 5.75 -0.38
C LEU A 18 2.44 5.33 -1.77
N TYR A 19 3.25 4.53 -2.46
CA TYR A 19 2.89 3.94 -3.75
C TYR A 19 2.00 2.71 -3.56
N VAL A 20 0.85 2.69 -4.23
CA VAL A 20 -0.26 1.75 -3.96
C VAL A 20 -0.72 0.96 -5.17
N GLY A 21 -0.27 1.31 -6.37
CA GLY A 21 -0.61 0.59 -7.59
C GLY A 21 0.37 0.86 -8.72
N VAL A 22 0.53 -0.12 -9.60
CA VAL A 22 1.34 -0.02 -10.82
C VAL A 22 0.60 -0.73 -11.95
N GLY A 23 0.41 -0.05 -13.08
CA GLY A 23 -0.34 -0.55 -14.24
C GLY A 23 -1.70 0.11 -14.37
N ASP A 24 -2.04 0.55 -15.59
CA ASP A 24 -3.42 0.93 -15.90
C ASP A 24 -4.27 -0.34 -16.07
N PRO A 25 -5.32 -0.54 -15.25
CA PRO A 25 -6.05 -1.80 -15.26
C PRO A 25 -6.86 -2.02 -16.54
N ASN A 26 -7.26 -0.95 -17.24
CA ASN A 26 -8.00 -1.08 -18.49
C ASN A 26 -7.09 -1.55 -19.63
N ALA A 27 -5.87 -1.04 -19.72
CA ALA A 27 -4.88 -1.48 -20.69
C ALA A 27 -4.37 -2.89 -20.37
N ASP A 28 -4.09 -3.17 -19.09
CA ASP A 28 -3.62 -4.46 -18.60
C ASP A 28 -4.62 -5.59 -18.89
N HIS A 29 -5.89 -5.43 -18.50
CA HIS A 29 -6.91 -6.46 -18.70
C HIS A 29 -7.39 -6.63 -20.15
N LYS A 30 -7.09 -5.67 -21.04
CA LYS A 30 -7.33 -5.82 -22.49
C LYS A 30 -6.22 -6.60 -23.19
N CYS A 31 -5.10 -6.79 -22.52
CA CYS A 31 -3.93 -7.49 -23.04
C CYS A 31 -3.92 -8.93 -22.52
N TRP A 32 -3.75 -9.91 -23.42
CA TRP A 32 -3.49 -11.30 -23.05
C TRP A 32 -2.13 -11.72 -23.59
N GLU A 33 -1.10 -11.33 -22.86
CA GLU A 33 0.30 -11.59 -23.18
C GLU A 33 1.00 -12.15 -21.95
N ARG A 34 2.21 -12.69 -22.15
CA ARG A 34 3.05 -13.07 -21.02
C ARG A 34 3.55 -11.79 -20.34
N PRO A 35 3.68 -11.75 -19.01
CA PRO A 35 4.07 -10.54 -18.29
C PRO A 35 5.44 -9.98 -18.71
N GLU A 36 6.35 -10.83 -19.19
CA GLU A 36 7.65 -10.44 -19.76
C GLU A 36 7.56 -9.77 -21.14
N ASP A 37 6.47 -10.00 -21.87
CA ASP A 37 6.24 -9.51 -23.25
C ASP A 37 5.26 -8.32 -23.28
N MET A 38 4.85 -7.82 -22.11
CA MET A 38 3.81 -6.79 -22.04
C MET A 38 4.30 -5.40 -22.44
N ASP A 39 3.56 -4.78 -23.36
CA ASP A 39 3.79 -3.42 -23.85
C ASP A 39 2.84 -2.36 -23.23
N THR A 40 1.98 -2.77 -22.27
CA THR A 40 0.98 -1.88 -21.67
C THR A 40 1.59 -0.82 -20.74
N PRO A 41 0.97 0.38 -20.60
CA PRO A 41 1.46 1.39 -19.69
C PRO A 41 1.51 0.92 -18.23
N ARG A 42 2.69 1.02 -17.60
CA ARG A 42 2.91 0.73 -16.17
C ARG A 42 2.78 1.99 -15.31
N THR A 43 1.63 2.66 -15.40
CA THR A 43 1.33 3.89 -14.64
C THR A 43 1.41 3.65 -13.14
N VAL A 44 2.06 4.55 -12.40
CA VAL A 44 2.26 4.40 -10.95
C VAL A 44 1.29 5.29 -10.19
N TYR A 45 0.58 4.71 -9.21
CA TYR A 45 -0.38 5.40 -8.35
C TYR A 45 0.15 5.52 -6.93
N SER A 46 -0.12 6.66 -6.29
CA SER A 46 0.34 6.95 -4.92
C SER A 46 -0.67 7.77 -4.14
N VAL A 47 -0.70 7.59 -2.82
CA VAL A 47 -1.42 8.44 -1.86
C VAL A 47 -0.44 9.37 -1.14
N SER A 48 -0.90 10.55 -0.76
CA SER A 48 -0.12 11.57 -0.05
C SER A 48 -1.04 12.47 0.79
N SER A 49 -0.50 13.46 1.48
CA SER A 49 -1.33 14.39 2.26
C SER A 49 -2.34 15.19 1.42
N SER A 50 -2.04 15.43 0.13
CA SER A 50 -2.96 16.13 -0.79
C SER A 50 -3.96 15.19 -1.46
N ASN A 51 -3.74 13.88 -1.41
CA ASN A 51 -4.61 12.85 -1.96
C ASN A 51 -4.59 11.61 -1.02
N PRO A 52 -5.30 11.69 0.11
CA PRO A 52 -5.21 10.72 1.19
C PRO A 52 -5.77 9.34 0.78
N GLY A 53 -5.38 8.32 1.53
CA GLY A 53 -5.84 6.94 1.38
C GLY A 53 -5.51 6.14 2.63
N SER A 54 -6.30 6.34 3.67
CA SER A 54 -6.10 5.77 5.00
C SER A 54 -6.32 4.26 5.03
N ASP A 55 -7.29 3.78 4.26
CA ASP A 55 -7.57 2.36 4.02
C ASP A 55 -6.32 1.60 3.55
N VAL A 56 -5.79 1.96 2.39
CA VAL A 56 -4.62 1.28 1.78
C VAL A 56 -3.34 1.50 2.57
N ALA A 57 -3.20 2.66 3.23
CA ALA A 57 -2.08 2.92 4.11
C ALA A 57 -2.15 2.07 5.39
N ALA A 58 -3.32 1.93 6.02
CA ALA A 58 -3.51 1.13 7.23
C ALA A 58 -3.34 -0.37 6.95
N GLU A 59 -3.84 -0.88 5.82
CA GLU A 59 -3.58 -2.23 5.31
C GLU A 59 -2.08 -2.47 5.12
N THR A 60 -1.38 -1.56 4.44
CA THR A 60 0.08 -1.65 4.21
C THR A 60 0.85 -1.66 5.54
N ALA A 61 0.49 -0.78 6.47
CA ALA A 61 1.11 -0.74 7.79
C ALA A 61 0.87 -2.04 8.57
N SER A 62 -0.33 -2.62 8.49
CA SER A 62 -0.67 -3.90 9.12
C SER A 62 0.14 -5.06 8.53
N ALA A 63 0.29 -5.11 7.20
CA ALA A 63 1.07 -6.13 6.52
C ALA A 63 2.56 -6.05 6.90
N LEU A 64 3.12 -4.83 7.01
CA LEU A 64 4.49 -4.61 7.47
C LEU A 64 4.68 -5.01 8.94
N ALA A 65 3.73 -4.69 9.82
CA ALA A 65 3.75 -5.11 11.23
C ALA A 65 3.71 -6.64 11.35
N ALA A 66 2.78 -7.30 10.65
CA ALA A 66 2.68 -8.76 10.65
C ALA A 66 3.96 -9.43 10.12
N ALA A 67 4.51 -8.91 9.02
CA ALA A 67 5.79 -9.39 8.49
C ALA A 67 6.94 -9.20 9.49
N SER A 68 6.98 -8.08 10.23
CA SER A 68 8.03 -7.84 11.22
C SER A 68 8.06 -8.93 12.31
N MET A 69 6.89 -9.46 12.70
CA MET A 69 6.79 -10.55 13.66
C MET A 69 7.36 -11.85 13.10
N VAL A 70 7.05 -12.17 11.83
CA VAL A 70 7.55 -13.38 11.15
C VAL A 70 9.07 -13.36 11.02
N PHE A 71 9.66 -12.22 10.67
CA PHE A 71 11.10 -12.09 10.47
C PHE A 71 11.90 -11.85 11.76
N ARG A 72 11.23 -11.74 12.93
CA ARG A 72 11.86 -11.30 14.19
C ARG A 72 13.08 -12.12 14.60
N GLU A 73 13.05 -13.43 14.38
CA GLU A 73 14.12 -14.34 14.80
C GLU A 73 15.13 -14.62 13.68
N VAL A 74 14.65 -14.74 12.44
CA VAL A 74 15.49 -15.12 11.29
C VAL A 74 16.24 -13.94 10.68
N ASP A 75 15.70 -12.71 10.79
CA ASP A 75 16.35 -11.48 10.33
C ASP A 75 15.90 -10.27 11.20
N PRO A 76 16.52 -10.09 12.37
CA PRO A 76 16.13 -9.03 13.30
C PRO A 76 16.31 -7.61 12.73
N GLN A 77 17.29 -7.39 11.84
CA GLN A 77 17.52 -6.08 11.22
C GLN A 77 16.41 -5.75 10.23
N TYR A 78 16.00 -6.72 9.41
CA TYR A 78 14.87 -6.57 8.50
C TYR A 78 13.54 -6.44 9.25
N SER A 79 13.33 -7.24 10.29
CA SER A 79 12.19 -7.12 11.21
C SER A 79 12.07 -5.71 11.79
N THR A 80 13.17 -5.15 12.31
CA THR A 80 13.21 -3.79 12.84
C THR A 80 12.86 -2.75 11.76
N SER A 81 13.37 -2.92 10.54
CA SER A 81 13.05 -2.04 9.42
C SER A 81 11.56 -2.08 9.05
N LEU A 82 10.97 -3.29 9.00
CA LEU A 82 9.54 -3.48 8.73
C LEU A 82 8.68 -2.78 9.78
N LEU A 83 8.98 -3.00 11.06
CA LEU A 83 8.22 -2.40 12.16
C LEU A 83 8.33 -0.87 12.19
N ALA A 84 9.53 -0.32 11.98
CA ALA A 84 9.74 1.12 11.92
C ALA A 84 8.93 1.75 10.77
N THR A 85 8.91 1.12 9.60
CA THR A 85 8.12 1.60 8.46
C THR A 85 6.62 1.43 8.68
N SER A 86 6.18 0.34 9.29
CA SER A 86 4.78 0.16 9.66
C SER A 86 4.25 1.33 10.51
N LYS A 87 5.02 1.76 11.52
CA LYS A 87 4.65 2.90 12.38
C LYS A 87 4.53 4.21 11.59
N ILE A 88 5.50 4.51 10.73
CA ILE A 88 5.47 5.71 9.87
C ILE A 88 4.23 5.71 8.96
N VAL A 89 3.93 4.57 8.33
CA VAL A 89 2.78 4.45 7.43
C VAL A 89 1.46 4.53 8.21
N MET A 90 1.42 3.98 9.43
CA MET A 90 0.26 4.10 10.31
C MET A 90 -0.03 5.55 10.71
N GLU A 91 1.01 6.27 11.13
CA GLU A 91 0.89 7.69 11.47
C GLU A 91 0.41 8.52 10.28
N PHE A 92 0.91 8.20 9.07
CA PHE A 92 0.41 8.80 7.84
C PHE A 92 -1.08 8.54 7.63
N ALA A 93 -1.54 7.29 7.81
CA ALA A 93 -2.94 6.89 7.63
C ALA A 93 -3.88 7.59 8.62
N ILE A 94 -3.46 7.71 9.88
CA ILE A 94 -4.23 8.37 10.95
C ILE A 94 -4.30 9.89 10.72
N LYS A 95 -3.19 10.50 10.29
CA LYS A 95 -3.07 11.96 10.13
C LYS A 95 -3.78 12.47 8.86
N ASN A 96 -3.80 11.70 7.79
CA ASN A 96 -4.34 12.11 6.49
C ASN A 96 -5.55 11.25 6.14
N GLN A 97 -6.69 11.52 6.80
CA GLN A 97 -7.90 10.72 6.66
C GLN A 97 -8.59 10.88 5.30
N GLY A 98 -8.92 9.77 4.65
CA GLY A 98 -9.71 9.71 3.42
C GLY A 98 -9.66 8.34 2.77
N ASN A 99 -10.64 8.02 1.92
CA ASN A 99 -10.62 6.77 1.14
C ASN A 99 -9.66 6.91 -0.04
N TYR A 100 -8.87 5.89 -0.35
CA TYR A 100 -7.98 5.99 -1.52
C TYR A 100 -8.76 5.96 -2.84
N SER A 101 -9.95 5.35 -2.87
CA SER A 101 -10.83 5.34 -4.05
C SER A 101 -11.36 6.73 -4.40
N ASP A 102 -11.50 7.64 -3.43
CA ASP A 102 -11.91 9.03 -3.71
C ASP A 102 -10.76 9.81 -4.35
N SER A 103 -9.53 9.50 -3.95
CA SER A 103 -8.29 10.11 -4.46
C SER A 103 -7.83 9.58 -5.83
N LEU A 104 -8.21 8.34 -6.20
CA LEU A 104 -7.76 7.64 -7.41
C LEU A 104 -8.92 7.11 -8.28
N SER A 105 -10.11 7.67 -8.09
CA SER A 105 -11.40 7.15 -8.55
C SER A 105 -11.48 6.59 -9.97
N SER A 106 -10.86 7.22 -10.98
CA SER A 106 -10.91 6.74 -12.37
C SER A 106 -9.98 5.56 -12.69
N SER A 107 -9.00 5.29 -11.83
CA SER A 107 -7.94 4.28 -12.05
C SER A 107 -8.08 3.06 -11.16
N VAL A 108 -8.89 3.16 -10.10
CA VAL A 108 -9.03 2.12 -9.08
C VAL A 108 -10.42 1.51 -9.10
N CYS A 109 -11.46 2.34 -9.22
CA CYS A 109 -12.82 1.87 -9.47
C CYS A 109 -13.01 1.65 -10.98
N PRO A 110 -13.66 0.55 -11.42
CA PRO A 110 -14.49 -0.36 -10.63
C PRO A 110 -13.76 -1.60 -10.03
N PHE A 111 -12.43 -1.65 -10.01
CA PHE A 111 -11.68 -2.86 -9.65
C PHE A 111 -11.52 -3.06 -8.13
N TYR A 112 -11.11 -2.02 -7.40
CA TYR A 112 -10.84 -2.07 -5.95
C TYR A 112 -11.38 -0.83 -5.24
N CYS A 113 -12.69 -0.61 -5.30
CA CYS A 113 -13.31 0.51 -4.61
C CYS A 113 -13.34 0.31 -3.08
N SER A 114 -13.14 1.38 -2.31
CA SER A 114 -13.29 1.40 -0.86
C SER A 114 -14.77 1.45 -0.49
N TYR A 115 -15.48 0.32 -0.60
CA TYR A 115 -16.91 0.24 -0.35
C TYR A 115 -17.28 0.35 1.14
N SER A 116 -16.41 -0.08 2.06
CA SER A 116 -16.60 -0.04 3.53
C SER A 116 -16.18 1.30 4.17
N GLY A 117 -15.37 2.10 3.47
CA GLY A 117 -14.73 3.29 4.01
C GLY A 117 -13.28 3.01 4.43
N TYR A 118 -12.76 3.80 5.39
CA TYR A 118 -11.38 3.66 5.91
C TYR A 118 -11.32 3.36 7.41
N LYS A 119 -12.48 3.32 8.08
CA LYS A 119 -12.56 3.31 9.55
C LYS A 119 -12.26 1.93 10.12
N ASP A 120 -12.68 0.88 9.44
CA ASP A 120 -12.41 -0.50 9.80
C ASP A 120 -10.92 -0.85 9.66
N GLU A 121 -10.26 -0.34 8.64
CA GLU A 121 -8.81 -0.52 8.43
C GLU A 121 -8.01 0.20 9.52
N LEU A 122 -8.45 1.38 9.99
CA LEU A 122 -7.83 2.05 11.16
C LEU A 122 -7.98 1.23 12.45
N ILE A 123 -9.12 0.54 12.65
CA ILE A 123 -9.34 -0.29 13.84
C ILE A 123 -8.50 -1.57 13.77
N ILE A 124 -8.49 -2.27 12.63
CA ILE A 124 -7.70 -3.51 12.45
C ILE A 124 -6.21 -3.24 12.65
N SER A 125 -5.76 -2.07 12.22
CA SER A 125 -4.36 -1.74 12.20
C SER A 125 -3.83 -1.19 13.53
N SER A 126 -4.68 -0.53 14.33
CA SER A 126 -4.36 -0.12 15.70
C SER A 126 -4.25 -1.30 16.69
N GLY A 127 -4.92 -2.42 16.42
CA GLY A 127 -4.86 -3.62 17.27
C GLY A 127 -3.65 -4.54 17.05
N ARG A 128 -2.75 -4.23 16.11
CA ARG A 128 -1.60 -5.07 15.71
C ARG A 128 -0.23 -4.50 16.12
N PHE A 129 -0.21 -3.50 17.00
CA PHE A 129 1.00 -2.93 17.60
C PHE A 129 1.20 -3.39 19.04
#